data_AF-A0A7C4B820-F1
#
_entry.id   AF-A0A7C4B820-F1
#
_cell.length_a   1.000
_cell.length_b   1.000
_cell.length_c   1.000
_cell.angle_alpha   90.00
_cell.angle_beta   90.00
_cell.angle_gamma   90.00
#
_symmetry.space_group_name_H-M   'P 1'
#
loop_
_entity.id
_entity.type
_entity.pdbx_description
1 polymer ?
#
loop_
_entity_poly.entity_id
_entity_poly.type
_entity_poly.pdbx_seq_one_letter_code
_entity_poly.pdbx_strand_id
1 'polypeptide(L)'
;MGLNQPKPLIGSLKNMLKLVKYLITNIVDQPDKVRIEETIDSTNTHIISISVDQADMGRVIGKAGKIINSIRELVKIKAIKQGKRVKVILKDQEQTNLPSRSEPPAELPEIE
;
A
#
# COMPACT_ATOMS: atom_id res chain seq x y z
N MET A 1 -20.86 14.40 0.78
CA MET A 1 -19.74 13.73 0.09
C MET A 1 -19.35 12.50 0.91
N GLY A 2 -19.92 11.34 0.57
CA GLY A 2 -19.64 10.10 1.29
C GLY A 2 -18.24 9.63 0.93
N LEU A 3 -17.39 9.47 1.94
CA LEU A 3 -16.11 8.78 1.82
C LEU A 3 -16.39 7.39 1.25
N ASN A 4 -15.88 7.12 0.05
CA ASN A 4 -15.88 5.80 -0.56
C ASN A 4 -14.96 4.89 0.27
N GLN A 5 -15.49 4.34 1.36
CA GLN A 5 -14.82 3.32 2.15
C GLN A 5 -14.82 2.02 1.32
N PRO A 6 -13.66 1.43 0.99
CA PRO A 6 -13.61 0.19 0.22
C PRO A 6 -14.36 -0.91 0.99
N LYS A 7 -15.42 -1.42 0.37
CA LYS A 7 -16.30 -2.45 0.94
C LYS A 7 -15.52 -3.78 1.01
N PRO A 8 -15.29 -4.37 2.21
CA PRO A 8 -14.57 -5.63 2.30
C PRO A 8 -15.46 -6.76 1.75
N LEU A 9 -15.02 -7.38 0.65
CA LEU A 9 -15.68 -8.55 0.07
C LEU A 9 -15.28 -9.81 0.88
N ILE A 10 -16.20 -10.25 1.72
CA ILE A 10 -16.06 -11.45 2.56
C ILE A 10 -16.28 -12.69 1.67
N GLY A 11 -15.20 -13.38 1.34
CA GLY A 11 -15.25 -14.75 0.78
C GLY A 11 -14.18 -14.99 -0.29
N SER A 12 -13.31 -15.98 -0.07
CA SER A 12 -12.20 -16.42 -0.95
C SER A 12 -10.91 -15.57 -0.94
N LEU A 13 -10.96 -14.22 -0.87
CA LEU A 13 -9.72 -13.39 -0.90
C LEU A 13 -9.03 -13.14 0.45
N LYS A 14 -9.75 -13.37 1.56
CA LYS A 14 -9.25 -13.26 2.94
C LYS A 14 -7.93 -14.03 3.14
N ASN A 15 -7.73 -15.08 2.36
CA ASN A 15 -6.55 -15.93 2.42
C ASN A 15 -5.30 -15.31 1.76
N MET A 16 -5.44 -14.42 0.78
CA MET A 16 -4.29 -13.70 0.18
C MET A 16 -3.82 -12.57 1.08
N LEU A 17 -4.76 -11.77 1.58
CA LEU A 17 -4.43 -10.70 2.54
C LEU A 17 -3.79 -11.25 3.82
N LYS A 18 -4.29 -12.37 4.35
CA LYS A 18 -3.68 -13.05 5.50
C LYS A 18 -2.24 -13.52 5.22
N LEU A 19 -1.99 -14.07 4.03
CA LEU A 19 -0.65 -14.49 3.63
C LEU A 19 0.30 -13.29 3.57
N VAL A 20 -0.10 -12.22 2.89
CA VAL A 20 0.71 -11.00 2.80
C VAL A 20 0.95 -10.43 4.19
N LYS A 21 -0.09 -10.31 5.03
CA LYS A 21 0.04 -9.83 6.41
C LYS A 21 1.05 -10.65 7.18
N TYR A 22 0.89 -11.97 7.17
CA TYR A 22 1.78 -12.90 7.87
C TYR A 22 3.24 -12.74 7.42
N LEU A 23 3.49 -12.69 6.11
CA LEU A 23 4.85 -12.54 5.59
C LEU A 23 5.46 -11.19 6.02
N ILE A 24 4.74 -10.09 5.80
CA ILE A 24 5.25 -8.74 6.07
C ILE A 24 5.50 -8.54 7.56
N THR A 25 4.59 -8.96 8.44
CA THR A 25 4.76 -8.80 9.90
C THR A 25 5.95 -9.57 10.45
N ASN A 26 6.42 -10.63 9.77
CA ASN A 26 7.63 -11.36 10.15
C ASN A 26 8.92 -10.78 9.52
N ILE A 27 8.79 -9.88 8.54
CA ILE A 27 9.93 -9.26 7.85
C ILE A 27 10.27 -7.90 8.46
N VAL A 28 9.33 -7.24 9.14
CA VAL A 28 9.43 -5.87 9.68
C VAL A 28 9.71 -5.83 11.18
N ASP A 29 10.20 -4.70 11.70
CA ASP A 29 10.53 -4.55 13.13
C ASP A 29 9.36 -3.93 13.88
N GLN A 30 8.50 -3.19 13.16
CA GLN A 30 7.30 -2.56 13.70
C GLN A 30 6.06 -3.23 13.10
N PRO A 31 5.71 -4.47 13.50
CA PRO A 31 4.59 -5.22 12.93
C PRO A 31 3.23 -4.50 13.12
N ASP A 32 3.10 -3.69 14.18
CA ASP A 32 1.88 -2.94 14.49
C ASP A 32 1.62 -1.79 13.50
N LYS A 33 2.66 -1.33 12.79
CA LYS A 33 2.58 -0.29 11.77
C LYS A 33 2.30 -0.84 10.37
N VAL A 34 2.15 -2.15 10.22
CA VAL A 34 1.81 -2.78 8.94
C VAL A 34 0.33 -2.57 8.64
N ARG A 35 0.04 -1.84 7.56
CA ARG A 35 -1.32 -1.67 7.02
C ARG A 35 -1.40 -2.33 5.66
N ILE A 36 -2.48 -3.08 5.44
CA ILE A 36 -2.74 -3.75 4.17
C ILE A 36 -4.16 -3.44 3.75
N GLU A 37 -4.29 -2.89 2.56
CA GLU A 37 -5.55 -2.51 1.95
C GLU A 37 -5.76 -3.28 0.66
N GLU A 38 -7.02 -3.50 0.32
CA GLU A 38 -7.41 -4.12 -0.93
C GLU A 38 -8.40 -3.24 -1.67
N THR A 39 -8.15 -3.03 -2.96
CA THR A 39 -9.11 -2.43 -3.88
C THR A 39 -9.24 -3.30 -5.12
N ILE A 40 -10.31 -3.12 -5.88
CA ILE A 40 -10.50 -3.77 -7.18
C ILE A 40 -10.61 -2.67 -8.22
N ASP A 41 -9.83 -2.77 -9.28
CA ASP A 41 -9.89 -1.81 -10.38
C ASP A 41 -11.04 -2.12 -11.37
N SER A 42 -11.23 -1.25 -12.35
CA SER A 42 -12.24 -1.41 -13.41
C SER A 42 -12.04 -2.67 -14.27
N THR A 43 -10.88 -3.32 -14.21
CA THR A 43 -10.55 -4.54 -14.96
C THR A 43 -10.72 -5.82 -14.12
N ASN A 44 -11.36 -5.71 -12.94
CA ASN A 44 -11.51 -6.80 -11.97
C ASN A 44 -10.15 -7.36 -11.48
N THR A 45 -9.13 -6.51 -11.44
CA THR A 45 -7.82 -6.84 -10.86
C THR A 45 -7.78 -6.39 -9.41
N HIS A 46 -7.44 -7.32 -8.51
CA HIS A 46 -7.25 -7.03 -7.10
C HIS A 46 -5.93 -6.29 -6.87
N ILE A 47 -5.98 -5.12 -6.26
CA ILE A 47 -4.81 -4.34 -5.88
C ILE A 47 -4.62 -4.46 -4.38
N ILE A 48 -3.55 -5.14 -3.97
CA ILE A 48 -3.14 -5.24 -2.57
C ILE A 48 -2.07 -4.18 -2.31
N SER A 49 -2.43 -3.19 -1.50
CA SER A 49 -1.53 -2.12 -1.09
C SER A 49 -0.97 -2.43 0.30
N ILE A 50 0.35 -2.44 0.41
CA ILE A 50 1.08 -2.66 1.65
C ILE A 50 1.70 -1.34 2.06
N SER A 51 1.55 -0.98 3.32
CA SER A 51 2.18 0.17 3.94
C SER A 51 2.87 -0.28 5.22
N VAL A 52 4.11 0.17 5.41
CA VAL A 52 4.93 -0.14 6.57
C VAL A 52 5.61 1.14 7.08
N ASP A 53 6.24 1.06 8.24
CA ASP A 53 7.08 2.15 8.72
C ASP A 53 8.26 2.39 7.77
N GLN A 54 8.71 3.66 7.66
CA GLN A 54 9.81 4.03 6.77
C GLN A 54 11.10 3.24 7.08
N ALA A 55 11.36 2.96 8.35
CA ALA A 55 12.52 2.17 8.77
C ALA A 55 12.47 0.70 8.26
N ASP A 56 11.26 0.17 8.01
CA ASP A 56 11.06 -1.20 7.56
C ASP A 56 11.07 -1.35 6.03
N MET A 57 10.97 -0.24 5.28
CA MET A 57 10.87 -0.23 3.81
C MET A 57 12.02 -0.99 3.15
N GLY A 58 13.26 -0.73 3.57
CA GLY A 58 14.45 -1.38 3.02
C GLY A 58 14.43 -2.90 3.19
N ARG A 59 13.88 -3.39 4.31
CA ARG A 59 13.75 -4.82 4.61
C ARG A 59 12.65 -5.50 3.80
N VAL A 60 11.50 -4.83 3.64
CA VAL A 60 10.41 -5.35 2.82
C VAL A 60 10.80 -5.42 1.34
N ILE A 61 11.52 -4.41 0.84
CA ILE A 61 12.05 -4.43 -0.54
C ILE A 61 13.11 -5.55 -0.65
N GLY A 62 14.05 -5.58 0.29
CA GLY A 62 15.17 -6.51 0.30
C GLY A 62 16.21 -6.18 -0.77
N LYS A 63 17.38 -6.84 -0.70
CA LYS A 63 18.48 -6.63 -1.65
C LYS A 63 18.01 -6.86 -3.09
N ALA A 64 18.17 -5.86 -3.95
CA ALA A 64 17.71 -5.87 -5.35
C ALA A 64 16.21 -6.22 -5.52
N GLY A 65 15.38 -5.91 -4.52
CA GLY A 65 13.93 -6.18 -4.58
C GLY A 65 13.56 -7.66 -4.39
N LYS A 66 14.50 -8.54 -4.00
CA LYS A 66 14.25 -9.98 -3.92
C LYS A 66 13.07 -10.34 -3.03
N ILE A 67 12.94 -9.70 -1.87
CA ILE A 67 11.90 -10.03 -0.88
C ILE A 67 10.52 -9.65 -1.42
N ILE A 68 10.34 -8.39 -1.83
CA ILE A 68 9.04 -7.93 -2.35
C ILE A 68 8.63 -8.67 -3.64
N ASN A 69 9.60 -9.03 -4.48
CA ASN A 69 9.32 -9.79 -5.70
C ASN A 69 8.90 -11.23 -5.38
N SER A 70 9.53 -11.90 -4.41
CA SER A 70 9.08 -13.22 -3.96
C SER A 70 7.67 -13.17 -3.37
N ILE A 71 7.33 -12.14 -2.59
CA ILE A 71 5.97 -11.95 -2.06
C ILE A 71 4.96 -11.79 -3.21
N ARG A 72 5.28 -10.96 -4.22
CA ARG A 72 4.45 -10.78 -5.42
C ARG A 72 4.20 -12.11 -6.14
N GLU A 73 5.24 -12.92 -6.31
CA GLU A 73 5.17 -14.23 -6.96
C GLU A 73 4.20 -15.17 -6.22
N LEU A 74 4.34 -15.28 -4.90
CA LEU A 74 3.48 -16.15 -4.07
C LEU A 74 2.01 -15.74 -4.13
N VAL A 75 1.74 -14.44 -4.06
CA VAL A 75 0.38 -13.90 -4.15
C VAL A 75 -0.19 -14.12 -5.55
N LYS A 76 0.61 -13.90 -6.59
CA LYS A 76 0.24 -14.15 -7.99
C LYS A 76 -0.13 -15.62 -8.23
N ILE A 77 0.69 -16.57 -7.78
CA ILE A 77 0.40 -18.00 -7.89
C ILE A 77 -0.94 -18.35 -7.22
N LYS A 78 -1.19 -17.79 -6.03
CA LYS A 78 -2.44 -18.00 -5.30
C LYS A 78 -3.66 -17.40 -6.02
N ALA A 79 -3.51 -16.22 -6.61
CA ALA A 79 -4.57 -15.58 -7.39
C ALA A 79 -4.89 -16.35 -8.68
N ILE A 80 -3.86 -16.83 -9.39
CA ILE A 80 -4.02 -17.66 -10.60
C ILE A 80 -4.82 -18.93 -10.28
N LYS A 81 -4.50 -19.60 -9.16
CA LYS A 81 -5.27 -20.77 -8.69
C LYS A 81 -6.74 -20.48 -8.39
N GLN A 82 -7.08 -19.22 -8.12
CA GLN A 82 -8.46 -18.77 -7.89
C GLN A 82 -9.11 -18.13 -9.14
N GLY A 83 -8.44 -18.14 -10.30
CA GLY A 83 -8.91 -17.48 -11.52
C GLY A 83 -8.95 -15.95 -11.43
N LYS A 84 -8.16 -15.36 -10.53
CA LYS A 84 -8.16 -13.92 -10.24
C LYS A 84 -6.88 -13.26 -10.70
N ARG A 85 -6.97 -11.97 -11.03
CA ARG A 85 -5.81 -11.10 -11.28
C ARG A 85 -5.46 -10.34 -10.01
N VAL A 86 -4.16 -10.16 -9.75
CA VAL A 86 -3.69 -9.46 -8.56
C VAL A 86 -2.45 -8.61 -8.87
N LYS A 87 -2.35 -7.46 -8.23
CA LYS A 87 -1.19 -6.57 -8.23
C LYS A 87 -0.86 -6.20 -6.79
N VAL A 88 0.41 -6.35 -6.38
CA VAL A 88 0.88 -5.99 -5.03
C VAL A 88 1.75 -4.74 -5.13
N ILE A 89 1.37 -3.70 -4.39
CA ILE A 89 2.01 -2.39 -4.35
C ILE A 89 2.52 -2.16 -2.93
N LEU A 90 3.79 -1.79 -2.80
CA LEU A 90 4.35 -1.26 -1.56
C LEU A 90 4.26 0.26 -1.66
N LYS A 91 3.42 0.88 -0.82
CA LYS A 91 3.25 2.34 -0.75
C LYS A 91 4.21 2.90 0.29
N ASP A 92 4.78 4.05 -0.02
CA ASP A 92 5.36 4.90 1.03
C ASP A 92 4.21 5.48 1.87
N GLN A 93 4.45 5.71 3.16
CA GLN A 93 3.55 6.57 3.92
C GLN A 93 3.85 7.99 3.48
N GLU A 94 3.09 8.54 2.52
CA GLU A 94 3.06 9.99 2.36
C GLU A 94 2.69 10.57 3.72
N GLN A 95 3.66 11.20 4.39
CA GLN A 95 3.33 12.20 5.38
C GLN A 95 2.44 13.19 4.64
N THR A 96 1.18 13.32 5.05
CA THR A 96 0.42 14.55 4.84
C THR A 96 1.17 15.65 5.60
N ASN A 97 2.28 16.11 5.03
CA ASN A 97 2.88 17.36 5.40
C ASN A 97 2.32 18.38 4.43
N LEU A 98 1.04 18.71 4.64
CA LEU A 98 0.49 19.95 4.16
C LEU A 98 0.92 21.01 5.18
N PRO A 99 1.96 21.83 4.94
CA PRO A 99 1.95 23.14 5.58
C PRO A 99 0.67 23.81 5.08
N SER A 100 -0.26 24.05 6.01
CA SER A 100 -1.38 24.95 5.80
C SER A 100 -0.78 26.26 5.32
N ARG A 101 -0.83 26.53 4.01
CA ARG A 101 -0.36 27.79 3.43
C ARG A 101 -1.45 28.83 3.66
N SER A 102 -1.68 29.14 4.93
CA SER A 102 -2.36 30.35 5.39
C SER A 102 -1.33 31.46 5.52
N GLU A 103 -0.64 31.78 4.43
CA GLU A 103 0.04 33.05 4.25
C GLU A 103 -0.33 33.55 2.85
N PRO A 104 -1.14 34.61 2.75
CA PRO A 104 -1.32 35.34 1.51
C PRO A 104 0.07 35.79 1.00
N PRO A 105 0.32 35.76 -0.32
CA PRO A 105 1.52 36.37 -0.88
C PRO A 105 1.62 37.83 -0.41
N ALA A 106 2.74 38.20 0.21
CA ALA A 106 3.03 39.60 0.48
C ALA A 106 2.97 40.38 -0.84
N GLU A 107 2.12 41.41 -0.90
CA GLU A 107 2.10 42.37 -2.00
C GLU A 107 3.50 42.97 -2.16
N LEU A 108 4.08 42.79 -3.34
CA LEU A 108 5.34 43.43 -3.71
C LEU A 108 5.07 44.94 -3.86
N PRO A 109 5.93 45.83 -3.36
CA PRO A 109 5.74 47.25 -3.56
C PRO A 109 5.81 47.56 -5.06
N GLU A 110 4.79 48.24 -5.56
CA GLU A 110 4.82 48.85 -6.90
C GLU A 110 6.00 49.82 -6.93
N ILE A 111 6.93 49.57 -7.85
CA ILE A 111 8.07 50.47 -8.10
C ILE A 111 7.57 51.56 -9.04
N GLU A 112 7.52 52.80 -8.55
CA GLU A 112 7.28 54.03 -9.33
C GLU A 112 8.40 54.28 -10.37
#